data_AF-A0A5D6XVC9-F1
#
_entry.id   AF-A0A5D6XVC9-F1
#
_cell.length_a   1.000
_cell.length_b   1.000
_cell.length_c   1.000
_cell.angle_alpha   90.00
_cell.angle_beta   90.00
_cell.angle_gamma   90.00
#
_symmetry.space_group_name_H-M   'P 1'
#
loop_
_entity.id
_entity.type
_entity.pdbx_description
1 polymer ?
#
loop_
_entity_poly.entity_id
_entity_poly.type
_entity_poly.pdbx_seq_one_letter_code
_entity_poly.pdbx_strand_id
1 'polypeptide(L)'
;MAAHATNAMKYRYLGNSGLLVSTLSFGSWMLAATLPDEDKAYEILTHAFKHGINFFDNAEVYADGKAETLMGKCIQRGIDNGKVAMTAKLEDVAKEIGATLAQFSIAWCAANTNVSTVILGATSIKQLDENITALAFVDKITPEIRAKVEAIAPFVPKVVPQAAPFVHQQRTKYL
;
A
#
# COMPACT_ATOMS: atom_id res chain seq x y z
N MET A 1 -21.56 -23.84 -7.65
CA MET A 1 -21.25 -22.57 -6.96
C MET A 1 -20.10 -22.83 -6.01
N ALA A 2 -18.89 -22.34 -6.31
CA ALA A 2 -17.72 -22.59 -5.47
C ALA A 2 -17.63 -21.50 -4.39
N ALA A 3 -17.71 -21.93 -3.13
CA ALA A 3 -17.49 -21.07 -1.97
C ALA A 3 -16.14 -20.35 -2.09
N HIS A 4 -16.13 -19.03 -1.99
CA HIS A 4 -14.89 -18.27 -1.87
C HIS A 4 -14.19 -18.69 -0.58
N ALA A 5 -13.04 -19.35 -0.71
CA ALA A 5 -12.17 -19.63 0.42
C ALA A 5 -11.86 -18.29 1.10
N THR A 6 -12.21 -18.16 2.38
CA THR A 6 -11.78 -17.06 3.22
C THR A 6 -10.25 -17.07 3.21
N ASN A 7 -9.62 -16.09 2.55
CA ASN A 7 -8.16 -16.02 2.42
C ASN A 7 -7.54 -16.19 3.81
N ALA A 8 -6.74 -17.24 4.02
CA ALA A 8 -6.11 -17.55 5.30
C ALA A 8 -5.06 -16.51 5.74
N MET A 9 -4.80 -15.51 4.89
CA MET A 9 -3.84 -14.43 5.16
C MET A 9 -4.22 -13.65 6.40
N LYS A 10 -3.29 -13.61 7.37
CA LYS A 10 -3.40 -12.75 8.55
C LYS A 10 -2.71 -11.42 8.24
N TYR A 11 -3.09 -10.37 8.96
CA TYR A 11 -2.53 -9.03 8.78
C TYR A 11 -2.03 -8.45 10.12
N ARG A 12 -1.02 -7.58 10.08
CA ARG A 12 -0.42 -6.91 11.25
C ARG A 12 -0.05 -5.47 10.92
N TYR A 13 -0.08 -4.59 11.92
CA TYR A 13 0.41 -3.23 11.74
C TYR A 13 1.93 -3.19 11.69
N LEU A 14 2.48 -2.40 10.76
CA LEU A 14 3.91 -2.14 10.65
C LEU A 14 4.31 -1.08 11.69
N GLY A 15 4.67 -1.52 12.90
CA GLY A 15 5.03 -0.62 13.99
C GLY A 15 3.88 0.32 14.36
N ASN A 16 4.19 1.60 14.57
CA ASN A 16 3.18 2.65 14.83
C ASN A 16 2.77 3.44 13.58
N SER A 17 3.09 2.94 12.37
CA SER A 17 2.82 3.67 11.12
C SER A 17 1.35 3.70 10.71
N GLY A 18 0.50 2.87 11.32
CA GLY A 18 -0.87 2.65 10.86
C GLY A 18 -1.02 1.80 9.60
N LEU A 19 0.09 1.44 8.91
CA LEU A 19 0.05 0.54 7.75
C LEU A 19 -0.24 -0.89 8.20
N LEU A 20 -1.29 -1.51 7.65
CA LEU A 20 -1.61 -2.91 7.89
C LEU A 20 -1.11 -3.77 6.72
N VAL A 21 -0.13 -4.62 7.02
CA VAL A 21 0.57 -5.47 6.05
C VAL A 21 0.25 -6.96 6.27
N SER A 22 0.30 -7.75 5.21
CA SER A 22 0.15 -9.20 5.27
C SER A 22 1.25 -9.85 6.13
N THR A 23 0.92 -10.92 6.87
CA THR A 23 1.92 -11.63 7.70
C THR A 23 3.01 -12.31 6.89
N LEU A 24 2.79 -12.49 5.60
CA LEU A 24 3.79 -12.90 4.62
C LEU A 24 4.02 -11.72 3.67
N SER A 25 5.28 -11.34 3.48
CA SER A 25 5.70 -10.44 2.40
C SER A 25 6.28 -11.25 1.24
N PHE A 26 6.38 -10.64 0.06
CA PHE A 26 7.00 -11.25 -1.10
C PHE A 26 8.19 -10.41 -1.59
N GLY A 27 9.39 -10.96 -1.54
CA GLY A 27 10.63 -10.28 -1.95
C GLY A 27 10.98 -10.55 -3.43
N SER A 28 11.47 -9.51 -4.11
CA SER A 28 11.78 -9.54 -5.54
C SER A 28 13.17 -10.05 -5.91
N TRP A 29 14.10 -10.18 -4.95
CA TRP A 29 15.48 -10.59 -5.24
C TRP A 29 15.53 -11.87 -6.07
N MET A 30 14.83 -12.93 -5.62
CA MET A 30 14.87 -14.22 -6.33
C MET A 30 14.13 -14.18 -7.65
N LEU A 31 13.06 -13.40 -7.73
CA LEU A 31 12.34 -13.17 -8.98
C LEU A 31 13.30 -12.58 -10.03
N ALA A 32 13.99 -11.50 -9.69
CA ALA A 32 14.89 -10.82 -10.63
C ALA A 32 16.19 -11.59 -10.91
N ALA A 33 16.74 -12.30 -9.91
CA ALA A 33 18.00 -13.03 -10.05
C ALA A 33 17.85 -14.33 -10.85
N THR A 34 16.66 -14.95 -10.85
CA THR A 34 16.46 -16.29 -11.45
C THR A 34 15.41 -16.34 -12.56
N LEU A 35 14.53 -15.33 -12.65
CA LEU A 35 13.47 -15.25 -13.65
C LEU A 35 13.58 -13.93 -14.42
N PRO A 36 14.39 -13.88 -15.49
CA PRO A 36 14.41 -12.72 -16.39
C PRO A 36 13.13 -12.61 -17.25
N ASP A 37 12.23 -13.59 -17.15
CA ASP A 37 10.95 -13.66 -17.86
C ASP A 37 9.85 -12.87 -17.13
N GLU A 38 9.42 -11.77 -17.75
CA GLU A 38 8.40 -10.86 -17.23
C GLU A 38 7.01 -11.50 -17.11
N ASP A 39 6.65 -12.43 -18.00
CA ASP A 39 5.34 -13.10 -17.95
C ASP A 39 5.23 -13.97 -16.70
N LYS A 40 6.26 -14.78 -16.44
CA LYS A 40 6.32 -15.60 -15.22
C LYS A 40 6.38 -14.74 -13.95
N ALA A 41 7.15 -13.65 -13.98
CA ALA A 41 7.20 -12.72 -12.87
C ALA A 41 5.81 -12.12 -12.56
N TYR A 42 5.08 -11.71 -13.60
CA TYR A 42 3.73 -11.18 -13.47
C TYR A 42 2.74 -12.22 -12.93
N GLU A 43 2.83 -13.48 -13.38
CA GLU A 43 1.99 -14.57 -12.88
C GLU A 43 2.22 -14.82 -11.39
N ILE A 44 3.48 -14.90 -10.95
CA ILE A 44 3.84 -15.12 -9.55
C ILE A 44 3.36 -13.97 -8.66
N LEU A 45 3.65 -12.71 -9.04
CA LEU A 45 3.22 -11.53 -8.30
C LEU A 45 1.69 -11.43 -8.25
N THR A 46 1.02 -11.73 -9.35
CA THR A 46 -0.45 -11.80 -9.40
C THR A 46 -1.00 -12.89 -8.48
N HIS A 47 -0.36 -14.06 -8.45
CA HIS A 47 -0.76 -15.15 -7.58
C HIS A 47 -0.62 -14.77 -6.09
N ALA A 48 0.53 -14.21 -5.70
CA ALA A 48 0.77 -13.67 -4.36
C ALA A 48 -0.31 -12.65 -3.96
N PHE A 49 -0.59 -11.69 -4.83
CA PHE A 49 -1.62 -10.68 -4.61
C PHE A 49 -3.02 -11.27 -4.42
N LYS A 50 -3.43 -12.21 -5.30
CA LYS A 50 -4.74 -12.90 -5.21
C LYS A 50 -4.90 -13.67 -3.88
N HIS A 51 -3.80 -14.15 -3.31
CA HIS A 51 -3.78 -14.82 -2.01
C HIS A 51 -3.64 -13.86 -0.80
N GLY A 52 -3.76 -12.55 -1.03
CA GLY A 52 -3.86 -11.54 0.02
C GLY A 52 -2.54 -10.91 0.45
N ILE A 53 -1.42 -11.22 -0.20
CA ILE A 53 -0.15 -10.52 0.03
C ILE A 53 -0.28 -9.08 -0.47
N ASN A 54 -0.07 -8.11 0.41
CA ASN A 54 -0.13 -6.68 0.10
C ASN A 54 1.19 -5.95 0.39
N PHE A 55 2.22 -6.67 0.86
CA PHE A 55 3.53 -6.12 1.17
C PHE A 55 4.60 -6.82 0.33
N PHE A 56 5.16 -6.07 -0.63
CA PHE A 56 6.18 -6.53 -1.57
C PHE A 56 7.48 -5.80 -1.27
N ASP A 57 8.55 -6.58 -1.13
CA ASP A 57 9.88 -6.10 -0.75
C ASP A 57 10.78 -5.99 -1.98
N ASN A 58 11.54 -4.89 -2.06
CA ASN A 58 12.44 -4.56 -3.15
C ASN A 58 13.60 -3.69 -2.64
N ALA A 59 14.69 -3.62 -3.40
CA ALA A 59 15.80 -2.70 -3.12
C ALA A 59 16.63 -2.41 -4.39
N GLU A 60 17.28 -1.25 -4.43
CA GLU A 60 18.15 -0.80 -5.52
C GLU A 60 19.22 -1.85 -5.90
N VAL A 61 19.87 -2.45 -4.89
CA VAL A 61 20.96 -3.42 -5.12
C VAL A 61 20.45 -4.78 -5.63
N TYR A 62 19.14 -5.03 -5.62
CA TYR A 62 18.61 -6.34 -5.95
C TYR A 62 18.77 -6.65 -7.44
N ALA A 63 19.61 -7.65 -7.72
CA ALA A 63 19.98 -8.05 -9.07
C ALA A 63 20.46 -6.87 -9.94
N ASP A 64 21.31 -6.00 -9.38
CA ASP A 64 21.84 -4.80 -10.03
C ASP A 64 20.73 -3.86 -10.56
N GLY A 65 19.72 -3.55 -9.74
CA GLY A 65 18.58 -2.68 -10.07
C GLY A 65 17.49 -3.33 -10.93
N LYS A 66 17.68 -4.56 -11.39
CA LYS A 66 16.71 -5.24 -12.25
C LYS A 66 15.42 -5.59 -11.52
N ALA A 67 15.47 -5.78 -10.20
CA ALA A 67 14.31 -6.15 -9.41
C ALA A 67 13.25 -5.05 -9.33
N GLU A 68 13.66 -3.79 -9.20
CA GLU A 68 12.75 -2.64 -9.26
C GLU A 68 12.15 -2.47 -10.65
N THR A 69 12.98 -2.61 -11.69
CA THR A 69 12.53 -2.55 -13.09
C THR A 69 11.47 -3.62 -13.38
N LEU A 70 11.73 -4.88 -13.02
CA LEU A 70 10.83 -6.00 -13.27
C LEU A 70 9.50 -5.85 -12.51
N MET A 71 9.56 -5.51 -11.22
CA MET A 71 8.36 -5.31 -10.42
C MET A 71 7.54 -4.12 -10.94
N GLY A 72 8.20 -3.02 -11.32
CA GLY A 72 7.54 -1.85 -11.90
C GLY A 72 6.75 -2.18 -13.15
N LYS A 73 7.32 -2.96 -14.08
CA LYS A 73 6.60 -3.44 -15.28
C LYS A 73 5.42 -4.35 -14.94
N CYS A 74 5.58 -5.26 -13.98
CA CYS A 74 4.50 -6.13 -13.54
C CYS A 74 3.34 -5.34 -12.90
N ILE A 75 3.66 -4.31 -12.10
CA ILE A 75 2.67 -3.41 -11.51
C ILE A 75 1.95 -2.65 -12.62
N GLN A 76 2.68 -2.05 -13.57
CA GLN A 76 2.11 -1.32 -14.70
C GLN A 76 1.16 -2.21 -15.51
N ARG A 77 1.57 -3.44 -15.84
CA ARG A 77 0.69 -4.40 -16.52
C ARG A 77 -0.55 -4.75 -15.69
N GLY A 78 -0.44 -4.78 -14.36
CA GLY A 78 -1.57 -4.91 -13.45
C GLY A 78 -2.58 -3.77 -13.61
N ILE A 79 -2.06 -2.54 -13.62
CA ILE A 79 -2.81 -1.30 -13.83
C ILE A 79 -3.52 -1.34 -15.19
N ASP A 80 -2.79 -1.62 -16.27
CA ASP A 80 -3.30 -1.65 -17.65
C ASP A 80 -4.40 -2.71 -17.82
N ASN A 81 -4.28 -3.84 -17.11
CA ASN A 81 -5.30 -4.90 -17.07
C ASN A 81 -6.52 -4.55 -16.18
N GLY A 82 -6.67 -3.29 -15.77
CA GLY A 82 -7.81 -2.81 -15.00
C GLY A 82 -7.81 -3.24 -13.53
N LYS A 83 -6.69 -3.74 -12.99
CA LYS A 83 -6.59 -4.11 -11.56
C LYS A 83 -6.56 -2.89 -10.61
N VAL A 84 -6.89 -1.71 -11.11
CA VAL A 84 -7.03 -0.46 -10.35
C VAL A 84 -8.45 0.12 -10.40
N ALA A 85 -9.50 -0.68 -10.65
CA ALA A 85 -10.88 -0.20 -10.59
C ALA A 85 -11.26 0.54 -9.29
N MET A 86 -10.51 0.32 -8.21
CA MET A 86 -10.65 1.06 -6.94
C MET A 86 -10.14 2.51 -7.01
N THR A 87 -9.09 2.81 -7.79
CA THR A 87 -8.54 4.18 -7.86
C THR A 87 -9.52 5.14 -8.51
N ALA A 88 -10.24 4.70 -9.56
CA ALA A 88 -11.29 5.49 -10.18
C ALA A 88 -12.39 5.88 -9.17
N LYS A 89 -12.81 4.94 -8.33
CA LYS A 89 -13.81 5.21 -7.27
C LYS A 89 -13.28 6.16 -6.20
N LEU A 90 -12.00 6.06 -5.84
CA LEU A 90 -11.36 6.99 -4.91
C LEU A 90 -11.20 8.39 -5.50
N GLU A 91 -11.02 8.49 -6.82
CA GLU A 91 -10.97 9.76 -7.52
C GLU A 91 -12.32 10.51 -7.44
N ASP A 92 -13.44 9.78 -7.50
CA ASP A 92 -14.77 10.37 -7.29
C ASP A 92 -14.90 10.96 -5.88
N VAL A 93 -14.42 10.25 -4.85
CA VAL A 93 -14.38 10.76 -3.47
C VAL A 93 -13.46 11.98 -3.33
N ALA A 94 -12.30 11.97 -3.99
CA ALA A 94 -11.37 13.11 -3.99
C ALA A 94 -12.02 14.37 -4.58
N LYS A 95 -12.76 14.21 -5.69
CA LYS A 95 -13.50 15.31 -6.34
C LYS A 95 -14.56 15.93 -5.44
N GLU A 96 -15.25 15.14 -4.61
CA GLU A 96 -16.26 15.66 -3.68
C GLU A 96 -15.68 16.69 -2.69
N ILE A 97 -14.43 16.51 -2.25
CA ILE A 97 -13.76 17.45 -1.34
C ILE A 97 -12.91 18.52 -2.06
N GLY A 98 -12.93 18.49 -3.40
CA GLY A 98 -12.20 19.40 -4.28
C GLY A 98 -10.70 19.14 -4.35
N ALA A 99 -10.25 17.91 -4.07
CA ALA A 99 -8.84 17.51 -4.11
C ALA A 99 -8.52 16.70 -5.37
N THR A 100 -7.27 16.75 -5.84
CA THR A 100 -6.77 15.71 -6.75
C THR A 100 -6.63 14.38 -6.01
N LEU A 101 -6.54 13.26 -6.72
CA LEU A 101 -6.34 11.95 -6.08
C LEU A 101 -5.02 11.90 -5.29
N ALA A 102 -3.97 12.58 -5.78
CA ALA A 102 -2.69 12.71 -5.08
C ALA A 102 -2.85 13.48 -3.77
N GLN A 103 -3.47 14.66 -3.82
CA GLN A 103 -3.75 15.47 -2.64
C GLN A 103 -4.63 14.72 -1.62
N PHE A 104 -5.68 14.05 -2.10
CA PHE A 104 -6.54 13.22 -1.27
C PHE A 104 -5.77 12.11 -0.54
N SER A 105 -4.89 11.40 -1.26
CA SER A 105 -4.10 10.30 -0.68
C SER A 105 -3.13 10.79 0.39
N ILE A 106 -2.49 11.94 0.17
CA ILE A 106 -1.59 12.56 1.16
C ILE A 106 -2.39 13.06 2.37
N ALA A 107 -3.49 13.77 2.14
CA ALA A 107 -4.36 14.29 3.20
C ALA A 107 -4.95 13.14 4.05
N TRP A 108 -5.32 12.02 3.43
CA TRP A 108 -5.80 10.82 4.12
C TRP A 108 -4.77 10.29 5.11
N CYS A 109 -3.52 10.13 4.69
CA CYS A 109 -2.42 9.68 5.54
C CYS A 109 -2.13 10.69 6.67
N ALA A 110 -2.06 11.97 6.33
CA ALA A 110 -1.79 13.05 7.29
C ALA A 110 -2.92 13.23 8.33
N ALA A 111 -4.17 12.89 7.98
CA ALA A 111 -5.31 12.94 8.88
C ALA A 111 -5.35 11.79 9.90
N ASN A 112 -4.41 10.85 9.86
CA ASN A 112 -4.29 9.79 10.87
C ASN A 112 -3.32 10.23 11.97
N THR A 113 -3.82 10.41 13.20
CA THR A 113 -3.02 10.87 14.35
C THR A 113 -1.90 9.91 14.76
N ASN A 114 -1.90 8.67 14.26
CA ASN A 114 -0.81 7.71 14.47
C ASN A 114 0.34 7.89 13.46
N VAL A 115 0.13 8.64 12.38
CA VAL A 115 1.14 8.92 11.37
C VAL A 115 1.91 10.18 11.79
N SER A 116 3.21 10.05 12.06
CA SER A 116 4.07 11.19 12.40
C SER A 116 4.45 12.05 11.19
N THR A 117 4.59 11.43 10.02
CA THR A 117 5.00 12.13 8.79
C THR A 117 4.59 11.34 7.55
N VAL A 118 4.34 12.05 6.45
CA VAL A 118 4.06 11.48 5.13
C VAL A 118 5.24 11.80 4.22
N ILE A 119 5.90 10.76 3.70
CA ILE A 119 7.02 10.92 2.77
C ILE A 119 6.47 11.29 1.40
N LEU A 120 6.93 12.41 0.84
CA LEU A 120 6.54 12.87 -0.49
C LEU A 120 7.59 12.49 -1.52
N GLY A 121 7.14 11.99 -2.67
CA GLY A 121 7.95 11.82 -3.87
C GLY A 121 7.49 12.78 -4.97
N ALA A 122 8.43 13.46 -5.61
CA ALA A 122 8.14 14.33 -6.75
C ALA A 122 9.33 14.37 -7.72
N THR A 123 9.05 14.42 -9.02
CA THR A 123 10.06 14.59 -10.08
C THR A 123 10.04 16.01 -10.68
N SER A 124 9.13 16.86 -10.22
CA SER A 124 9.04 18.27 -10.64
C SER A 124 8.55 19.16 -9.49
N ILE A 125 8.88 20.46 -9.56
CA ILE A 125 8.42 21.45 -8.57
C ILE A 125 6.90 21.56 -8.55
N LYS A 126 6.25 21.56 -9.72
CA LYS A 126 4.78 21.59 -9.81
C LYS A 126 4.12 20.44 -9.04
N GLN A 127 4.65 19.22 -9.19
CA GLN A 127 4.14 18.05 -8.47
C GLN A 127 4.39 18.18 -6.96
N LEU A 128 5.55 18.72 -6.57
CA LEU A 128 5.85 18.97 -5.17
C LEU A 128 4.88 20.01 -4.57
N ASP A 129 4.61 21.11 -5.27
CA ASP A 129 3.65 22.14 -4.85
C ASP A 129 2.24 21.55 -4.70
N GLU A 130 1.81 20.72 -5.64
CA GLU A 130 0.54 19.97 -5.54
C GLU A 130 0.52 19.07 -4.30
N ASN A 131 1.59 18.32 -4.05
CA ASN A 131 1.70 17.43 -2.89
C ASN A 131 1.68 18.20 -1.54
N ILE A 132 2.35 19.36 -1.46
CA ILE A 132 2.38 20.19 -0.24
C ILE A 132 0.99 20.76 0.05
N THR A 133 0.28 21.23 -0.98
CA THR A 133 -1.07 21.81 -0.83
C THR A 133 -2.13 20.79 -0.39
N ALA A 134 -1.81 19.48 -0.39
CA ALA A 134 -2.66 18.44 0.18
C ALA A 134 -3.08 18.70 1.65
N LEU A 135 -2.24 19.40 2.43
CA LEU A 135 -2.55 19.70 3.84
C LEU A 135 -3.82 20.54 4.01
N ALA A 136 -4.22 21.32 3.01
CA ALA A 136 -5.46 22.10 3.02
C ALA A 136 -6.73 21.23 3.01
N PHE A 137 -6.61 19.92 2.81
CA PHE A 137 -7.72 18.98 2.73
C PHE A 137 -7.80 18.02 3.94
N VAL A 138 -6.86 18.11 4.89
CA VAL A 138 -6.82 17.21 6.08
C VAL A 138 -8.11 17.27 6.89
N ASP A 139 -8.60 18.48 7.17
CA ASP A 139 -9.84 18.68 7.94
C ASP A 139 -11.10 18.21 7.18
N LYS A 140 -10.98 18.00 5.86
CA LYS A 140 -12.08 17.47 5.04
C LYS A 140 -12.15 15.94 5.07
N ILE A 141 -11.21 15.25 5.71
CA ILE A 141 -11.26 13.78 5.91
C ILE A 141 -12.19 13.44 7.09
N THR A 142 -13.47 13.76 6.91
CA THR A 142 -14.53 13.55 7.90
C THR A 142 -14.85 12.05 8.09
N PRO A 143 -15.57 11.68 9.17
CA PRO A 143 -16.04 10.30 9.34
C PRO A 143 -16.86 9.78 8.16
N GLU A 144 -17.60 10.65 7.47
CA GLU A 144 -18.40 10.31 6.30
C GLU A 144 -17.50 9.97 5.10
N ILE A 145 -16.47 10.78 4.84
CA ILE A 145 -15.47 10.49 3.80
C ILE A 145 -14.72 9.19 4.12
N ARG A 146 -14.37 8.96 5.39
CA ARG A 146 -13.75 7.71 5.84
C ARG A 146 -14.63 6.49 5.56
N ALA A 147 -15.92 6.58 5.88
CA ALA A 147 -16.87 5.50 5.60
C ALA A 147 -17.00 5.21 4.10
N LYS A 148 -16.96 6.23 3.23
CA LYS A 148 -16.95 6.03 1.76
C LYS A 148 -15.71 5.29 1.28
N VAL A 149 -14.53 5.68 1.78
CA VAL A 149 -13.28 4.99 1.46
C VAL A 149 -13.30 3.55 1.95
N GLU A 150 -13.78 3.29 3.16
CA GLU A 150 -13.94 1.94 3.70
C GLU A 150 -14.90 1.07 2.87
N ALA A 151 -15.96 1.66 2.30
CA ALA A 151 -16.85 0.93 1.40
C ALA A 151 -16.18 0.57 0.05
N ILE A 152 -15.28 1.43 -0.44
CA ILE A 152 -14.54 1.22 -1.70
C ILE A 152 -13.39 0.22 -1.49
N ALA A 153 -12.66 0.39 -0.39
CA ALA A 153 -11.51 -0.41 0.01
C ALA A 153 -11.78 -0.99 1.40
N PRO A 154 -12.55 -2.10 1.50
CA PRO A 154 -13.00 -2.69 2.77
C PRO A 154 -11.87 -3.42 3.49
N PHE A 155 -10.86 -2.66 3.88
CA PHE A 155 -9.71 -3.10 4.63
C PHE A 155 -9.66 -2.28 5.91
N VAL A 156 -10.31 -2.83 6.95
CA VAL A 156 -10.29 -2.24 8.29
C VAL A 156 -9.27 -3.01 9.12
N PRO A 157 -8.12 -2.40 9.43
CA PRO A 157 -7.14 -3.00 10.30
C PRO A 157 -7.71 -3.23 11.70
N LYS A 158 -7.54 -4.44 12.25
CA LYS A 158 -7.91 -4.73 13.63
C LYS A 158 -6.72 -4.48 14.54
N VAL A 159 -6.87 -3.56 15.49
CA VAL A 159 -5.90 -3.38 16.58
C VAL A 159 -5.81 -4.70 17.34
N VAL A 160 -4.60 -5.26 17.41
CA VAL A 160 -4.33 -6.39 18.30
C VAL A 160 -4.18 -5.80 19.70
N PRO A 161 -5.09 -6.09 20.65
CA PRO A 161 -5.15 -5.37 21.94
C PRO A 161 -3.87 -5.52 22.76
N GLN A 162 -3.13 -6.60 22.53
CA GLN A 162 -1.87 -6.88 23.18
C GLN A 162 -0.86 -7.38 22.15
N ALA A 163 0.30 -6.73 22.09
CA ALA A 163 1.41 -7.23 21.28
C ALA A 163 1.79 -8.64 21.77
N ALA A 164 2.09 -9.55 20.85
CA ALA A 164 2.55 -10.87 21.23
C ALA A 164 3.81 -10.75 22.10
N PRO A 165 4.00 -11.58 23.15
CA PRO A 165 5.10 -11.42 24.10
C PRO A 165 6.49 -11.30 23.47
N PHE A 166 6.73 -12.01 22.36
CA PHE A 166 8.00 -11.94 21.63
C PHE A 166 8.26 -10.56 20.99
N VAL A 167 7.22 -9.79 20.65
CA VAL A 167 7.35 -8.44 20.08
C VAL A 167 7.88 -7.46 21.12
N HIS A 168 7.42 -7.56 22.37
CA HIS A 168 7.99 -6.79 23.48
C HIS A 168 9.45 -7.16 23.71
N GLN A 169 9.74 -8.47 23.78
CA GLN A 169 11.09 -8.97 24.01
C GLN A 169 12.09 -8.51 22.94
N GLN A 170 11.68 -8.46 21.67
CA GLN A 170 12.51 -7.97 20.55
C GLN A 170 12.73 -6.44 20.62
N ARG A 171 11.71 -5.66 21.01
CA ARG A 171 11.83 -4.20 21.13
C ARG A 171 12.74 -3.76 22.27
N THR A 172 12.73 -4.47 23.40
CA THR A 172 13.60 -4.19 24.56
C THR A 172 15.00 -4.78 24.44
N LYS A 173 15.29 -5.55 23.39
CA LYS A 173 16.62 -6.14 23.20
C LYS A 173 17.62 -5.14 22.58
N TYR A 174 17.11 -4.13 21.88
CA TYR A 174 17.90 -3.18 21.09
C TYR A 174 17.63 -1.70 21.46
N LEU A 175 16.82 -1.48 22.51
CA LEU A 175 16.62 -0.20 23.21
C LEU A 175 17.10 -0.40 24.65
#